data_AF-A0A967GDJ4-F1
#
_entry.id   AF-A0A967GDJ4-F1
#
_cell.length_a   1.000
_cell.length_b   1.000
_cell.length_c   1.000
_cell.angle_alpha   90.00
_cell.angle_beta   90.00
_cell.angle_gamma   90.00
#
_symmetry.space_group_name_H-M   'P 1'
#
loop_
_entity.id
_entity.type
_entity.pdbx_description
1 polymer ?
#
loop_
_entity_poly.entity_id
_entity_poly.type
_entity_poly.pdbx_seq_one_letter_code
_entity_poly.pdbx_strand_id
1 'polypeptide(L)' 'RFAEIEDPRDARGVRHLLAEMMVIALCAVICGAEDWKSVAAFGRAKQGFFAERLRLPHGIPSRYTFERVFAALRPEAL' A
#
# COMPACT_ATOMS: atom_id res chain seq x y z
N ARG A 1 2.40 -5.90 -15.28
CA ARG A 1 1.98 -4.53 -14.87
C ARG A 1 1.29 -4.66 -13.50
N PHE A 2 1.46 -3.76 -12.52
CA PHE A 2 0.74 -3.89 -11.22
C PHE A 2 -0.79 -3.95 -11.33
N ALA A 3 -1.35 -3.58 -12.49
CA ALA A 3 -2.77 -3.73 -12.82
C ALA A 3 -3.22 -5.18 -13.08
N GLU A 4 -2.30 -6.13 -13.21
CA GLU A 4 -2.59 -7.55 -13.48
C GLU A 4 -2.57 -8.41 -12.20
N ILE A 5 -2.18 -7.83 -11.06
CA ILE A 5 -2.23 -8.53 -9.78
C ILE A 5 -3.68 -8.52 -9.31
N GLU A 6 -4.28 -9.71 -9.26
CA GLU A 6 -5.61 -9.88 -8.69
C GLU A 6 -5.60 -9.50 -7.21
N ASP A 7 -6.58 -8.71 -6.79
CA ASP A 7 -6.67 -8.25 -5.42
C ASP A 7 -7.19 -9.39 -4.53
N PRO A 8 -6.38 -9.96 -3.62
CA PRO A 8 -6.78 -11.13 -2.84
C PRO A 8 -7.82 -10.80 -1.74
N ARG A 9 -8.25 -9.54 -1.64
CA ARG A 9 -9.14 -9.04 -0.59
C ARG A 9 -10.60 -9.17 -1.01
N ASP A 10 -11.48 -9.47 -0.05
CA ASP A 10 -12.93 -9.39 -0.26
C ASP A 10 -13.33 -7.94 -0.62
N ALA A 11 -14.10 -7.78 -1.70
CA ALA A 11 -14.59 -6.50 -2.20
C ALA A 11 -15.28 -5.64 -1.14
N ARG A 12 -15.93 -6.24 -0.13
CA ARG A 12 -16.58 -5.51 0.97
C ARG A 12 -15.60 -4.74 1.87
N GLY A 13 -14.31 -5.13 1.87
CA GLY A 13 -13.26 -4.56 2.71
C GLY A 13 -12.26 -3.64 1.99
N VAL A 14 -12.45 -3.39 0.69
CA VAL A 14 -11.50 -2.64 -0.14
C VAL A 14 -11.75 -1.13 -0.03
N ARG A 15 -11.04 -0.47 0.89
CA ARG A 15 -11.01 1.01 0.98
C ARG A 15 -9.81 1.65 0.30
N HIS A 16 -8.69 0.94 0.17
CA HIS A 16 -7.48 1.48 -0.45
C HIS A 16 -7.16 0.67 -1.69
N LEU A 17 -6.83 1.35 -2.79
CA LEU A 17 -6.47 0.71 -4.04
C LEU A 17 -5.17 -0.10 -3.86
N LEU A 18 -5.18 -1.37 -4.24
CA LEU A 18 -4.03 -2.27 -4.03
C LEU A 18 -2.77 -1.70 -4.69
N ALA A 19 -2.87 -1.27 -5.94
CA ALA A 19 -1.75 -0.68 -6.68
C ALA A 19 -1.15 0.55 -5.98
N GLU A 20 -1.98 1.40 -5.36
CA GLU A 20 -1.48 2.57 -4.62
C GLU A 20 -0.78 2.18 -3.31
N MET A 21 -1.31 1.17 -2.61
CA MET A 21 -0.63 0.60 -1.45
C MET A 21 0.74 0.02 -1.82
N MET A 22 0.83 -0.65 -2.98
CA MET A 22 2.08 -1.18 -3.51
C MET A 22 3.09 -0.08 -3.83
N VAL A 23 2.68 1.00 -4.48
CA VAL A 23 3.55 2.15 -4.76
C VAL A 23 4.08 2.77 -3.47
N ILE A 24 3.22 2.98 -2.47
CA ILE A 24 3.62 3.55 -1.17
C ILE A 24 4.63 2.64 -0.47
N ALA A 25 4.35 1.33 -0.41
CA ALA A 25 5.24 0.35 0.22
C ALA A 25 6.60 0.28 -0.49
N LEU A 26 6.62 0.24 -1.82
CA LEU A 26 7.84 0.23 -2.61
C LEU A 26 8.69 1.47 -2.36
N CYS A 27 8.09 2.67 -2.44
CA CYS A 27 8.81 3.91 -2.16
C CYS A 27 9.36 3.94 -0.72
N ALA A 28 8.59 3.47 0.26
CA ALA A 28 9.02 3.43 1.64
C ALA A 28 10.23 2.50 1.84
N VAL A 29 10.19 1.28 1.27
CA VAL A 29 11.28 0.31 1.35
C VAL A 29 12.55 0.82 0.66
N ILE A 30 12.43 1.44 -0.52
CA ILE A 30 13.57 2.09 -1.20
C ILE A 30 14.19 3.19 -0.31
N CYS A 31 13.36 3.88 0.48
CA CYS A 31 13.81 4.89 1.44
C CYS A 31 14.20 4.33 2.82
N GLY A 32 14.35 3.01 2.96
CA GLY A 32 14.84 2.37 4.18
C GLY A 32 13.79 2.03 5.24
N ALA A 33 12.50 1.95 4.88
CA ALA A 33 11.49 1.41 5.80
C ALA A 33 11.65 -0.11 5.94
N GLU A 34 11.78 -0.58 7.19
CA GLU A 34 12.03 -2.01 7.52
C GLU A 34 10.79 -2.73 8.06
N ASP A 35 9.71 -1.99 8.38
CA ASP A 35 8.49 -2.56 8.96
C ASP A 35 7.20 -1.81 8.52
N TRP A 36 6.03 -2.41 8.74
CA TRP A 36 4.76 -1.78 8.35
C TRP A 36 4.46 -0.47 9.09
N LYS A 37 5.07 -0.27 10.26
CA LYS A 37 4.95 0.97 11.03
C LYS A 37 5.68 2.11 10.31
N SER A 38 6.91 1.88 9.87
CA SER A 38 7.75 2.80 9.13
C SER A 38 7.20 3.05 7.72
N VAL A 39 6.65 2.04 7.05
CA VAL A 39 5.92 2.23 5.76
C VAL A 39 4.74 3.19 5.94
N ALA A 40 3.88 2.95 6.94
CA ALA A 40 2.73 3.82 7.18
C ALA A 40 3.16 5.23 7.63
N ALA A 41 4.25 5.34 8.40
CA ALA A 41 4.82 6.63 8.80
C ALA A 41 5.38 7.40 7.60
N PHE A 42 6.12 6.74 6.71
CA PHE A 42 6.64 7.31 5.47
C PHE A 42 5.49 7.82 4.58
N GLY A 43 4.45 7.00 4.39
CA GLY A 43 3.25 7.38 3.65
C GLY A 43 2.62 8.67 4.18
N ARG A 44 2.46 8.78 5.51
CA ARG A 44 1.92 10.00 6.15
C ARG A 44 2.86 11.19 6.00
N ALA A 45 4.16 11.00 6.20
CA ALA A 45 5.16 12.06 6.05
C ALA A 45 5.24 12.61 4.61
N LYS A 46 4.92 11.78 3.62
CA LYS A 46 4.91 12.13 2.19
C LYS A 46 3.49 12.20 1.61
N GLN A 47 2.46 12.39 2.43
CA GLN A 47 1.08 12.35 1.97
C GLN A 47 0.81 13.37 0.85
N GLY A 48 1.34 14.60 0.95
CA GLY A 48 1.19 15.60 -0.12
C GLY A 48 1.79 15.14 -1.45
N PHE A 49 3.01 14.59 -1.41
CA PHE A 49 3.68 14.02 -2.59
C PHE A 49 2.85 12.91 -3.25
N PHE A 50 2.23 12.04 -2.44
CA PHE A 50 1.39 10.96 -2.95
C PHE A 50 0.02 11.46 -3.43
N ALA A 51 -0.61 12.42 -2.76
CA ALA A 51 -1.91 12.96 -3.15
C ALA A 51 -1.87 13.70 -4.50
N GLU A 52 -0.71 14.22 -4.90
CA GLU A 52 -0.50 14.79 -6.24
C GLU A 52 -0.43 13.73 -7.36
N ARG A 53 -0.14 12.47 -7.02
CA ARG A 53 0.23 11.40 -8.00
C ARG A 53 -0.70 10.20 -7.97
N LEU A 54 -1.36 9.98 -6.85
CA LEU A 54 -2.26 8.85 -6.55
C LEU A 54 -3.64 9.39 -6.18
N ARG A 55 -4.68 8.57 -6.36
CA ARG A 55 -6.07 8.94 -6.05
C ARG A 55 -6.32 8.98 -4.54
N LEU A 56 -5.74 8.04 -3.79
CA LEU A 56 -5.85 7.94 -2.32
C LEU A 56 -7.29 8.16 -1.80
N PRO A 57 -8.29 7.37 -2.23
CA PRO A 57 -9.71 7.61 -1.91
C PRO A 57 -10.00 7.69 -0.40
N HIS A 58 -9.16 7.05 0.42
CA HIS A 58 -9.23 7.08 1.88
C HIS A 58 -7.90 7.46 2.54
N GLY A 59 -7.04 8.19 1.83
CA GLY A 59 -5.72 8.60 2.32
C GLY A 59 -4.75 7.43 2.53
N ILE A 60 -3.76 7.66 3.39
CA ILE A 60 -2.69 6.69 3.68
C ILE A 60 -3.21 5.56 4.56
N PRO A 61 -3.04 4.28 4.17
CA PRO A 61 -3.46 3.14 4.99
C PRO A 61 -2.74 3.07 6.34
N SER A 62 -3.38 2.44 7.33
CA SER A 62 -2.74 2.13 8.61
C SER A 62 -1.72 1.00 8.49
N ARG A 63 -0.81 0.87 9.47
CA ARG A 63 0.17 -0.24 9.52
C ARG A 63 -0.49 -1.61 9.42
N TYR A 64 -1.62 -1.81 10.12
CA TYR A 64 -2.37 -3.07 10.11
C TYR A 64 -3.05 -3.33 8.76
N THR A 65 -3.39 -2.26 8.03
CA THR A 65 -3.94 -2.39 6.68
C THR A 65 -2.83 -2.87 5.74
N PHE A 66 -1.65 -2.26 5.77
CA PHE A 66 -0.50 -2.77 5.01
C PHE A 66 -0.20 -4.23 5.35
N GLU A 67 -0.02 -4.54 6.63
CA GLU A 67 0.28 -5.89 7.10
C GLU A 67 -0.73 -6.93 6.60
N ARG A 68 -2.04 -6.68 6.79
CA ARG A 68 -3.10 -7.61 6.37
C ARG A 68 -3.13 -7.80 4.86
N VAL A 69 -2.96 -6.72 4.08
CA VAL A 69 -3.04 -6.80 2.62
C VAL A 69 -1.83 -7.53 2.05
N PHE A 70 -0.63 -7.19 2.51
CA PHE A 70 0.59 -7.83 2.01
C PHE A 70 0.74 -9.28 2.50
N ALA A 71 0.22 -9.62 3.69
CA ALA A 71 0.14 -11.02 4.12
C ALA A 71 -0.84 -11.87 3.29
N ALA A 72 -1.84 -11.24 2.67
CA ALA A 72 -2.78 -11.92 1.78
C ALA A 72 -2.22 -12.09 0.35
N LEU A 73 -1.22 -11.30 -0.06
CA LEU A 73 -0.55 -11.48 -1.33
C LEU A 73 0.30 -12.74 -1.28
N ARG A 74 -0.03 -13.72 -2.13
CA ARG A 74 0.74 -14.94 -2.31
C ARG A 74 2.02 -14.62 -3.10
N PRO A 75 3.22 -15.08 -2.68
CA PRO A 75 4.46 -14.87 -3.42
C PRO A 75 4.40 -15.39 -4.86
N GLU A 76 3.59 -16.41 -5.11
CA GLU A 76 3.46 -17.06 -6.43
C GLU A 76 2.60 -16.24 -7.42
N ALA A 77 1.99 -15.15 -6.96
CA ALA A 77 1.18 -14.23 -7.77
C ALA A 77 1.93 -12.94 -8.18
N LEU A 78 3.24 -12.86 -7.90
CA LEU A 78 4.10 -11.70 -8.20
C LEU A 78 5.04 -11.93 -9.39
#